data_AF-E1QYC6-F1
#
_entry.id   AF-E1QYC6-F1
#
_cell.length_a   1.000
_cell.length_b   1.000
_cell.length_c   1.000
_cell.angle_alpha   90.00
_cell.angle_beta   90.00
_cell.angle_gamma   90.00
#
_symmetry.space_group_name_H-M   'P 1'
#
loop_
_entity.id
_entity.type
_entity.pdbx_description
1 polymer ?
#
loop_
_entity_poly.entity_id
_entity_poly.type
_entity_poly.pdbx_seq_one_letter_code
_entity_poly.pdbx_strand_id
1 'polypeptide(L)'
;MEAISMRCPNCMGDVIPFDNGAFGRCASCDSVFRLRDGETAGAATADFEDGADDTDDAFDFESFFQNAYDEYVDDESDLSDAYFGDRLDSNRSKIDAAVRRFDIDDDDAEEVYCVVDTTIFGSCKVGFAVTVSGLYMVDEDGDSAFLDWDDFDDCRIERDGGKLIIGGHPFIMSTDEARIVARVMRDLQD
;
A
#
# COMPACT_ATOMS: atom_id res chain seq x y z
N MET A 1 -13.61 -34.27 -3.76
CA MET A 1 -13.85 -32.93 -4.32
C MET A 1 -12.67 -32.10 -3.91
N GLU A 2 -11.74 -31.90 -4.82
CA GLU A 2 -10.59 -31.01 -4.61
C GLU A 2 -11.16 -29.59 -4.51
N ALA A 3 -11.05 -28.98 -3.32
CA ALA A 3 -11.40 -27.58 -3.14
C ALA A 3 -10.37 -26.78 -3.93
N ILE A 4 -10.81 -26.19 -5.05
CA ILE A 4 -10.00 -25.22 -5.79
C ILE A 4 -9.77 -24.06 -4.84
N SER A 5 -8.57 -23.98 -4.25
CA SER A 5 -8.14 -22.83 -3.46
C SER A 5 -7.98 -21.67 -4.44
N MET A 6 -8.95 -20.75 -4.43
CA MET A 6 -8.85 -19.49 -5.14
C MET A 6 -8.14 -18.50 -4.22
N ARG A 7 -7.09 -17.86 -4.74
CA ARG A 7 -6.40 -16.75 -4.09
C ARG A 7 -6.88 -15.45 -4.70
N CYS A 8 -7.05 -14.44 -3.85
CA CYS A 8 -7.48 -13.15 -4.32
C CYS A 8 -6.37 -12.52 -5.17
N PRO A 9 -6.70 -12.01 -6.36
CA PRO A 9 -5.71 -11.37 -7.22
C PRO A 9 -5.12 -10.08 -6.61
N ASN A 10 -5.77 -9.52 -5.59
CA ASN A 10 -5.37 -8.25 -4.94
C ASN A 10 -4.61 -8.44 -3.62
N CYS A 11 -4.71 -9.61 -2.97
CA CYS A 11 -4.19 -9.81 -1.61
C CYS A 11 -3.46 -11.17 -1.46
N MET A 12 -3.52 -12.03 -2.47
CA MET A 12 -3.22 -13.48 -2.45
C MET A 12 -3.87 -14.30 -1.31
N GLY A 13 -4.67 -13.67 -0.45
CA GLY A 13 -5.43 -14.30 0.62
C GLY A 13 -6.56 -15.19 0.11
N ASP A 14 -7.06 -16.03 1.01
CA ASP A 14 -8.08 -17.02 0.69
C ASP A 14 -9.39 -16.36 0.29
N VAL A 15 -9.95 -16.83 -0.82
CA VAL A 15 -11.24 -16.38 -1.33
C VAL A 15 -12.33 -17.30 -0.80
N ILE A 16 -13.30 -16.72 -0.11
CA ILE A 16 -14.49 -17.43 0.36
C ILE A 16 -15.61 -17.21 -0.68
N PRO A 17 -16.05 -18.25 -1.40
CA PRO A 17 -17.17 -18.14 -2.33
C PRO A 17 -18.50 -17.98 -1.59
N PHE A 18 -19.40 -17.17 -2.15
CA PHE A 18 -20.77 -16.96 -1.66
C PHE A 18 -21.73 -16.82 -2.85
N ASP A 19 -23.05 -16.73 -2.56
CA ASP A 19 -24.12 -16.65 -3.57
C ASP A 19 -24.02 -17.78 -4.63
N ASN A 20 -24.06 -19.03 -4.14
CA ASN A 20 -23.91 -20.25 -4.95
C ASN A 20 -22.60 -20.35 -5.77
N GLY A 21 -21.55 -19.62 -5.36
CA GLY A 21 -20.25 -19.65 -6.03
C GLY A 21 -20.11 -18.64 -7.18
N ALA A 22 -21.11 -17.77 -7.38
CA ALA A 22 -21.04 -16.71 -8.39
C ALA A 22 -20.10 -15.55 -7.98
N PHE A 23 -19.85 -15.38 -6.68
CA PHE A 23 -19.00 -14.33 -6.14
C PHE A 23 -18.03 -14.88 -5.10
N GLY A 24 -16.88 -14.24 -4.96
CA GLY A 24 -15.85 -14.53 -3.97
C GLY A 24 -15.49 -13.28 -3.19
N ARG A 25 -15.24 -13.44 -1.89
CA ARG A 25 -14.73 -12.37 -1.01
C ARG A 25 -13.35 -12.77 -0.47
N CYS A 26 -12.32 -11.93 -0.63
CA CYS A 26 -11.02 -12.15 0.02
C CYS A 26 -11.21 -12.03 1.53
N ALA A 27 -10.78 -13.03 2.29
CA ALA A 27 -10.81 -13.01 3.75
C ALA A 27 -9.82 -12.01 4.37
N SER A 28 -8.79 -11.60 3.62
CA SER A 28 -7.74 -10.66 4.08
C SER A 28 -7.96 -9.21 3.66
N CYS A 29 -8.62 -8.93 2.54
CA CYS A 29 -8.79 -7.55 2.04
C CYS A 29 -10.25 -7.18 1.76
N ASP A 30 -11.20 -8.09 1.96
CA ASP A 30 -12.64 -7.92 1.70
C ASP A 30 -13.03 -7.59 0.26
N SER A 31 -12.08 -7.60 -0.69
CA SER A 31 -12.39 -7.44 -2.10
C SER A 31 -13.42 -8.49 -2.53
N VAL A 32 -14.48 -8.02 -3.19
CA VAL A 32 -15.52 -8.86 -3.78
C VAL A 32 -15.30 -8.91 -5.28
N PHE A 33 -15.26 -10.11 -5.83
CA PHE A 33 -15.08 -10.32 -7.27
C PHE A 33 -16.03 -11.40 -7.76
N ARG A 34 -16.44 -11.26 -9.03
CA ARG A 34 -17.32 -12.21 -9.70
C ARG A 34 -16.50 -13.40 -10.16
N LEU A 35 -16.85 -14.59 -9.67
CA LEU A 35 -16.23 -15.84 -10.08
C LEU A 35 -16.94 -16.27 -11.36
N ARG A 36 -16.24 -16.26 -12.50
CA ARG A 36 -16.83 -16.67 -13.78
C ARG A 36 -16.96 -18.19 -13.82
N ASP A 37 -18.17 -18.68 -14.08
CA ASP A 37 -18.38 -20.04 -14.59
C ASP A 37 -17.63 -20.19 -15.92
N GLY A 38 -16.92 -21.31 -16.07
CA GLY A 38 -16.00 -21.54 -17.18
C GLY A 38 -16.66 -21.40 -18.55
N GLU A 39 -16.05 -20.60 -19.43
CA GLU A 39 -15.64 -20.95 -20.80
C GLU A 39 -15.21 -19.71 -21.59
N THR A 40 -14.22 -19.93 -22.45
CA THR A 40 -13.61 -19.05 -23.46
C THR A 40 -12.69 -17.92 -23.00
N ALA A 41 -11.39 -18.23 -23.07
CA ALA A 41 -10.29 -17.29 -23.27
C ALA A 41 -10.56 -16.44 -24.53
N GLY A 42 -10.68 -15.13 -24.33
CA GLY A 42 -10.50 -14.14 -25.38
C GLY A 42 -9.12 -13.53 -25.20
N ALA A 43 -8.13 -14.03 -25.95
CA ALA A 43 -6.86 -13.35 -26.13
C ALA A 43 -7.11 -12.04 -26.89
N ALA A 44 -7.04 -10.92 -26.18
CA ALA A 44 -6.86 -9.61 -26.80
C ALA A 44 -5.35 -9.36 -26.86
N THR A 45 -4.74 -9.65 -28.00
CA THR A 45 -3.42 -9.12 -28.34
C THR A 45 -3.63 -7.65 -28.68
N ALA A 46 -3.32 -6.76 -27.74
CA ALA A 46 -3.02 -5.38 -28.07
C ALA A 46 -1.52 -5.34 -28.38
N ASP A 47 -1.20 -5.09 -29.64
CA ASP A 47 0.15 -4.75 -30.07
C ASP A 47 0.61 -3.50 -29.31
N PHE A 48 1.39 -3.70 -28.24
CA PHE A 48 2.19 -2.65 -27.65
C PHE A 48 3.50 -2.59 -28.44
N GLU A 49 3.70 -1.46 -29.11
CA GLU A 49 4.94 -1.14 -29.79
C GLU A 49 6.05 -1.07 -28.73
N ASP A 50 6.92 -2.08 -28.74
CA ASP A 50 8.17 -2.16 -27.99
C ASP A 50 9.11 -1.07 -28.53
N GLY A 51 8.97 0.12 -27.96
CA GLY A 51 9.99 1.16 -28.00
C GLY A 51 10.85 1.00 -26.75
N ALA A 52 11.78 0.06 -26.77
CA ALA A 52 12.86 0.00 -25.80
C ALA A 52 13.70 1.28 -25.93
N ASP A 53 13.38 2.28 -25.10
CA ASP A 53 14.35 3.31 -24.72
C ASP A 53 15.07 2.75 -23.49
N ASP A 54 16.32 2.34 -23.68
CA ASP A 54 17.24 1.95 -22.61
C ASP A 54 17.64 3.20 -21.79
N THR A 55 16.68 3.82 -21.11
CA THR A 55 16.95 4.57 -19.89
C THR A 55 16.61 3.64 -18.72
N ASP A 56 17.52 3.50 -17.76
CA ASP A 56 17.15 3.07 -16.42
C ASP A 56 16.09 4.05 -15.91
N ASP A 57 14.82 3.81 -16.23
CA ASP A 57 13.69 4.60 -15.77
C ASP A 57 13.54 4.32 -14.29
N ALA A 58 14.28 5.07 -13.48
CA ALA A 58 14.12 5.08 -12.04
C ALA A 58 12.63 5.27 -11.72
N PHE A 59 12.12 4.44 -10.81
CA PHE A 59 10.72 4.48 -10.41
C PHE A 59 10.33 5.90 -9.97
N ASP A 60 9.32 6.47 -10.62
CA ASP A 60 8.85 7.83 -10.32
C ASP A 60 7.86 7.79 -9.15
N PHE A 61 8.39 7.90 -7.93
CA PHE A 61 7.60 7.92 -6.70
C PHE A 61 6.60 9.07 -6.64
N GLU A 62 6.98 10.27 -7.12
CA GLU A 62 6.11 11.44 -7.09
C GLU A 62 4.86 11.18 -7.93
N SER A 63 5.05 10.74 -9.18
CA SER A 63 3.94 10.38 -10.06
C SER A 63 3.12 9.21 -9.50
N PHE A 64 3.77 8.19 -8.93
CA PHE A 64 3.07 7.05 -8.34
C PHE A 64 2.12 7.48 -7.22
N PHE A 65 2.62 8.20 -6.22
CA PHE A 65 1.81 8.59 -5.06
C PHE A 65 0.74 9.61 -5.43
N GLN A 66 0.98 10.48 -6.42
CA GLN A 66 -0.05 11.37 -6.93
C GLN A 66 -1.17 10.58 -7.63
N ASN A 67 -0.82 9.63 -8.51
CA ASN A 67 -1.82 8.80 -9.19
C ASN A 67 -2.60 7.93 -8.21
N ALA A 68 -1.94 7.39 -7.19
CA ALA A 68 -2.58 6.62 -6.14
C ALA A 68 -3.56 7.48 -5.31
N TYR A 69 -3.21 8.74 -5.05
CA TYR A 69 -4.10 9.70 -4.39
C TYR A 69 -5.35 9.94 -5.25
N ASP A 70 -5.15 10.27 -6.53
CA ASP A 70 -6.24 10.57 -7.46
C ASP A 70 -7.14 9.35 -7.76
N GLU A 71 -6.60 8.13 -7.73
CA GLU A 71 -7.35 6.90 -7.99
C GLU A 71 -8.12 6.38 -6.76
N TYR A 72 -7.53 6.48 -5.56
CA TYR A 72 -8.04 5.79 -4.38
C TYR A 72 -8.70 6.68 -3.33
N VAL A 73 -8.49 7.99 -3.39
CA VAL A 73 -8.99 8.94 -2.41
C VAL A 73 -10.17 9.70 -3.02
N ASP A 74 -11.39 9.23 -2.73
CA ASP A 74 -12.62 9.90 -3.17
C ASP A 74 -12.84 11.22 -2.39
N ASP A 75 -12.55 11.20 -1.08
CA ASP A 75 -12.61 12.37 -0.20
C ASP A 75 -11.38 12.41 0.71
N GLU A 76 -10.78 13.59 0.89
CA GLU A 76 -9.60 13.75 1.75
C GLU A 76 -9.87 13.30 3.20
N SER A 77 -11.13 13.33 3.65
CA SER A 77 -11.51 12.83 4.98
C SER A 77 -11.42 11.32 5.15
N ASP A 78 -11.25 10.56 4.06
CA ASP A 78 -10.94 9.13 4.10
C ASP A 78 -9.49 8.87 4.59
N LEU A 79 -8.64 9.90 4.58
CA LEU A 79 -7.27 9.88 5.09
C LEU A 79 -7.14 10.73 6.36
N SER A 80 -7.19 10.07 7.53
CA SER A 80 -6.93 10.75 8.81
C SER A 80 -5.45 10.92 9.11
N ASP A 81 -4.68 9.87 8.89
CA ASP A 81 -3.33 9.66 9.39
C ASP A 81 -2.30 9.55 8.24
N ALA A 82 -2.75 9.28 7.01
CA ALA A 82 -1.92 9.16 5.82
C ALA A 82 -1.80 10.47 5.01
N TYR A 83 -0.59 10.73 4.53
CA TYR A 83 -0.18 11.91 3.77
C TYR A 83 0.68 11.45 2.58
N PHE A 84 0.17 11.58 1.36
CA PHE A 84 0.88 11.31 0.11
C PHE A 84 0.24 12.15 -1.02
N GLY A 85 0.93 12.28 -2.16
CA GLY A 85 0.52 13.19 -3.24
C GLY A 85 0.35 14.64 -2.76
N ASP A 86 -0.61 15.36 -3.35
CA ASP A 86 -0.96 16.76 -3.02
C ASP A 86 -1.13 17.03 -1.51
N ARG A 87 -1.61 16.04 -0.75
CA ARG A 87 -1.80 16.15 0.70
C ARG A 87 -0.47 16.25 1.43
N LEU A 88 0.56 15.52 1.00
CA LEU A 88 1.89 15.59 1.63
C LEU A 88 2.59 16.90 1.31
N ASP A 89 2.48 17.37 0.07
CA ASP A 89 3.06 18.65 -0.37
C ASP A 89 2.54 19.84 0.43
N SER A 90 1.24 19.80 0.76
CA SER A 90 0.59 20.80 1.60
C SER A 90 0.98 20.71 3.09
N ASN A 91 1.66 19.64 3.51
CA ASN A 91 1.94 19.31 4.92
C ASN A 91 3.44 19.06 5.18
N ARG A 92 4.33 19.92 4.67
CA ARG A 92 5.80 19.82 4.89
C ARG A 92 6.22 19.61 6.36
N SER A 93 5.48 20.15 7.34
CA SER A 93 5.77 19.93 8.76
C SER A 93 5.60 18.47 9.22
N LYS A 94 4.86 17.64 8.48
CA LYS A 94 4.77 16.20 8.68
C LYS A 94 6.01 15.47 8.23
N ILE A 95 6.61 15.88 7.12
CA ILE A 95 7.91 15.35 6.67
C ILE A 95 8.97 15.62 7.74
N ASP A 96 9.08 16.87 8.21
CA ASP A 96 9.97 17.27 9.30
C ASP A 96 9.79 16.42 10.59
N ALA A 97 8.55 16.02 10.89
CA ALA A 97 8.24 15.21 12.05
C ALA A 97 8.61 13.74 11.82
N ALA A 98 8.29 13.19 10.65
CA ALA A 98 8.63 11.82 10.24
C ALA A 98 10.14 11.61 10.22
N VAL A 99 10.90 12.49 9.54
CA VAL A 99 12.37 12.43 9.46
C VAL A 99 13.00 12.31 10.84
N ARG A 100 12.55 13.13 11.80
CA ARG A 100 13.12 13.13 13.17
C ARG A 100 12.70 11.95 14.03
N ARG A 101 11.58 11.29 13.72
CA ARG A 101 10.94 10.33 14.63
C ARG A 101 11.04 8.89 14.15
N PHE A 102 11.01 8.69 12.85
CA PHE A 102 11.26 7.41 12.21
C PHE A 102 12.76 7.18 11.95
N ASP A 103 13.61 8.15 12.35
CA ASP A 103 15.07 8.09 12.20
C ASP A 103 15.48 7.90 10.73
N ILE A 104 14.86 8.70 9.85
CA ILE A 104 15.13 8.66 8.40
C ILE A 104 16.52 9.23 8.17
N ASP A 105 17.33 8.51 7.37
CA ASP A 105 18.68 8.93 7.03
C ASP A 105 18.69 10.30 6.34
N ASP A 106 19.74 11.09 6.58
CA ASP A 106 19.89 12.44 6.04
C ASP A 106 19.86 12.44 4.49
N ASP A 107 20.32 11.36 3.86
CA ASP A 107 20.32 11.18 2.40
C ASP A 107 18.89 11.01 1.84
N ASP A 108 17.96 10.46 2.62
CA ASP A 108 16.56 10.22 2.23
C ASP A 108 15.60 11.34 2.70
N ALA A 109 16.05 12.21 3.61
CA ALA A 109 15.19 13.17 4.30
C ALA A 109 14.49 14.18 3.37
N GLU A 110 15.06 14.43 2.19
CA GLU A 110 14.48 15.31 1.17
C GLU A 110 13.58 14.58 0.16
N GLU A 111 13.62 13.23 0.16
CA GLU A 111 12.95 12.36 -0.81
C GLU A 111 11.92 11.46 -0.12
N VAL A 112 11.03 12.06 0.68
CA VAL A 112 9.91 11.41 1.36
C VAL A 112 8.62 11.61 0.57
N TYR A 113 7.97 10.52 0.16
CA TYR A 113 6.80 10.56 -0.74
C TYR A 113 5.49 10.12 -0.09
N CYS A 114 5.57 9.43 1.05
CA CYS A 114 4.41 9.08 1.85
C CYS A 114 4.77 9.10 3.33
N VAL A 115 3.87 9.60 4.15
CA VAL A 115 3.95 9.56 5.62
C VAL A 115 2.61 9.04 6.14
N VAL A 116 2.65 7.99 6.95
CA VAL A 116 1.52 7.55 7.76
C VAL A 116 1.88 7.81 9.22
N ASP A 117 1.04 8.55 9.93
CA ASP A 117 1.24 8.93 11.34
C ASP A 117 0.03 8.51 12.17
N THR A 118 0.06 7.28 12.67
CA THR A 118 -1.02 6.72 13.51
C THR A 118 -0.97 7.22 14.96
N THR A 119 -0.03 8.13 15.28
CA THR A 119 0.09 8.65 16.64
C THR A 119 -1.16 9.46 17.00
N ILE A 120 -1.73 9.21 18.18
CA ILE A 120 -2.78 10.08 18.72
C ILE A 120 -2.25 11.53 18.80
N PHE A 121 -2.93 12.45 18.10
CA PHE A 121 -2.54 13.86 17.87
C PHE A 121 -1.42 14.11 16.84
N GLY A 122 -1.07 13.11 16.03
CA GLY A 122 -0.25 13.27 14.84
C GLY A 122 1.15 13.82 15.12
N SER A 123 1.93 13.13 15.96
CA SER A 123 3.30 13.53 16.33
C SER A 123 4.40 12.67 15.71
N CYS A 124 4.05 11.80 14.76
CA CYS A 124 4.91 10.82 14.09
C CYS A 124 5.70 9.92 15.04
N LYS A 125 5.20 9.61 16.25
CA LYS A 125 5.88 8.66 17.14
C LYS A 125 5.63 7.20 16.76
N VAL A 126 4.53 6.96 16.04
CA VAL A 126 4.11 5.67 15.51
C VAL A 126 3.62 5.92 14.09
N GLY A 127 4.00 5.03 13.19
CA GLY A 127 3.73 5.15 11.77
C GLY A 127 4.94 4.76 10.91
N PHE A 128 4.88 5.13 9.64
CA PHE A 128 5.96 4.85 8.70
C PHE A 128 6.06 5.94 7.62
N ALA A 129 7.20 6.00 6.95
CA ALA A 129 7.44 6.85 5.80
C ALA A 129 8.07 6.05 4.66
N VAL A 130 7.74 6.44 3.44
CA VAL A 130 8.29 5.87 2.20
C VAL A 130 9.27 6.87 1.60
N THR A 131 10.50 6.42 1.34
CA THR A 131 11.59 7.20 0.74
C THR A 131 12.11 6.52 -0.52
N VAL A 132 13.10 7.08 -1.22
CA VAL A 132 13.75 6.38 -2.36
C VAL A 132 14.53 5.13 -1.98
N SER A 133 14.90 4.95 -0.71
CA SER A 133 15.68 3.78 -0.26
C SER A 133 14.81 2.67 0.31
N GLY A 134 13.58 2.98 0.73
CA GLY A 134 12.65 2.00 1.30
C GLY A 134 11.66 2.59 2.29
N LEU A 135 11.29 1.80 3.29
CA LEU A 135 10.30 2.15 4.31
C LEU A 135 10.94 2.24 5.69
N TYR A 136 10.87 3.42 6.30
CA TYR A 136 11.23 3.65 7.70
C TYR A 136 9.98 3.58 8.56
N MET A 137 10.01 2.86 9.67
CA MET A 137 8.83 2.68 10.51
C MET A 137 9.13 2.63 12.00
N VAL A 138 8.15 3.07 12.78
CA VAL A 138 8.05 2.83 14.22
C VAL A 138 6.65 2.29 14.49
N ASP A 139 6.55 1.06 14.96
CA ASP A 139 5.26 0.40 15.13
C ASP A 139 4.56 0.75 16.45
N GLU A 140 3.37 0.20 16.66
CA GLU A 140 2.54 0.46 17.84
C GLU A 140 3.18 -0.02 19.16
N ASP A 141 4.14 -0.96 19.10
CA ASP A 141 4.94 -1.41 20.25
C ASP A 141 6.15 -0.50 20.50
N GLY A 142 6.45 0.41 19.57
CA GLY A 142 7.56 1.34 19.60
C GLY A 142 8.85 0.77 19.03
N ASP A 143 8.78 -0.38 18.35
CA ASP A 143 9.91 -0.98 17.67
C ASP A 143 10.14 -0.26 16.34
N SER A 144 11.38 0.17 16.13
CA SER A 144 11.82 0.82 14.90
C SER A 144 12.37 -0.21 13.91
N ALA A 145 11.99 -0.10 12.65
CA ALA A 145 12.51 -0.94 11.58
C ALA A 145 12.71 -0.14 10.29
N PHE A 146 13.58 -0.65 9.43
CA PHE A 146 13.75 -0.20 8.06
C PHE A 146 13.63 -1.42 7.15
N LEU A 147 12.83 -1.32 6.09
CA LEU A 147 12.77 -2.29 5.01
C LEU A 147 13.31 -1.59 3.76
N ASP A 148 14.42 -2.07 3.23
CA ASP A 148 14.82 -1.70 1.87
C ASP A 148 13.84 -2.29 0.84
N TRP A 149 13.99 -1.93 -0.43
CA TRP A 149 13.07 -2.39 -1.47
C TRP A 149 13.07 -3.90 -1.70
N ASP A 150 14.23 -4.57 -1.56
CA ASP A 150 14.30 -6.03 -1.69
C ASP A 150 13.54 -6.69 -0.53
N ASP A 151 13.77 -6.24 0.71
CA ASP A 151 13.06 -6.73 1.90
C ASP A 151 11.56 -6.39 1.85
N PHE A 152 11.20 -5.23 1.31
CA PHE A 152 9.80 -4.80 1.17
C PHE A 152 9.07 -5.64 0.14
N ASP A 153 9.66 -5.95 -1.02
CA ASP A 153 9.05 -6.79 -2.07
C ASP A 153 8.69 -8.19 -1.53
N ASP A 154 9.59 -8.77 -0.73
CA ASP A 154 9.37 -10.06 -0.07
C ASP A 154 8.44 -9.99 1.16
N CYS A 155 8.14 -8.78 1.66
CA CYS A 155 7.36 -8.63 2.88
C CYS A 155 5.85 -8.84 2.66
N ARG A 156 5.17 -9.28 3.72
CA ARG A 156 3.73 -9.50 3.69
C ARG A 156 2.97 -8.26 4.13
N ILE A 157 2.04 -7.80 3.29
CA ILE A 157 1.10 -6.70 3.59
C ILE A 157 -0.28 -7.28 3.96
N GLU A 158 -0.61 -7.28 5.25
CA GLU A 158 -1.86 -7.81 5.79
C GLU A 158 -2.78 -6.70 6.29
N ARG A 159 -4.09 -6.97 6.28
CA ARG A 159 -5.11 -6.08 6.86
C ARG A 159 -6.06 -6.87 7.74
N ASP A 160 -6.44 -6.29 8.87
CA ASP A 160 -7.50 -6.79 9.75
C ASP A 160 -8.34 -5.61 10.27
N GLY A 161 -9.43 -5.30 9.57
CA GLY A 161 -10.27 -4.13 9.88
C GLY A 161 -9.49 -2.82 9.77
N GLY A 162 -9.39 -2.10 10.90
CA GLY A 162 -8.61 -0.86 11.05
C GLY A 162 -7.13 -1.09 11.41
N LYS A 163 -6.59 -2.28 11.14
CA LYS A 163 -5.18 -2.60 11.37
C LYS A 163 -4.51 -2.93 10.04
N LEU A 164 -3.42 -2.22 9.75
CA LEU A 164 -2.48 -2.53 8.67
C LEU A 164 -1.25 -3.22 9.28
N ILE A 165 -0.70 -4.23 8.61
CA ILE A 165 0.53 -4.91 9.03
C ILE A 165 1.47 -4.99 7.83
N ILE A 166 2.68 -4.44 7.96
CA ILE A 166 3.74 -4.47 6.93
C ILE A 166 4.95 -5.16 7.54
N GLY A 167 5.42 -6.26 6.95
CA GLY A 167 6.59 -6.99 7.46
C GLY A 167 6.45 -7.51 8.90
N GLY A 168 5.22 -7.64 9.41
CA GLY A 168 4.95 -8.00 10.80
C GLY A 168 4.74 -6.82 11.76
N HIS A 169 4.99 -5.59 11.32
CA HIS A 169 4.81 -4.37 12.10
C HIS A 169 3.37 -3.83 12.00
N PRO A 170 2.64 -3.73 13.12
CA PRO A 170 1.25 -3.27 13.13
C PRO A 170 1.12 -1.75 13.15
N PHE A 171 0.09 -1.23 12.47
CA PHE A 171 -0.33 0.18 12.50
C PHE A 171 -1.86 0.26 12.63
N ILE A 172 -2.34 1.07 13.58
CA ILE A 172 -3.78 1.22 13.86
C ILE A 172 -4.31 2.49 13.19
N MET A 173 -5.33 2.34 12.34
CA MET A 173 -5.96 3.44 11.60
C MET A 173 -7.46 3.16 11.37
N SER A 174 -8.15 4.04 10.62
CA SER A 174 -9.54 3.76 10.26
C SER A 174 -9.65 2.55 9.31
N THR A 175 -10.82 1.91 9.22
CA THR A 175 -10.99 0.73 8.34
C THR A 175 -10.86 1.09 6.85
N ASP A 176 -11.36 2.28 6.47
CA ASP A 176 -11.29 2.78 5.10
C ASP A 176 -9.86 3.20 4.76
N GLU A 177 -9.18 3.91 5.66
CA GLU A 177 -7.78 4.29 5.50
C GLU A 177 -6.87 3.05 5.42
N ALA A 178 -7.05 2.06 6.29
CA ALA A 178 -6.31 0.79 6.22
C ALA A 178 -6.51 0.08 4.89
N ARG A 179 -7.69 0.22 4.27
CA ARG A 179 -7.96 -0.36 2.95
C ARG A 179 -7.24 0.41 1.84
N ILE A 180 -7.24 1.75 1.88
CA ILE A 180 -6.56 2.59 0.90
C ILE A 180 -5.05 2.38 1.00
N VAL A 181 -4.47 2.54 2.19
CA VAL A 181 -3.03 2.40 2.40
C VAL A 181 -2.56 0.98 2.06
N ALA A 182 -3.29 -0.06 2.45
CA ALA A 182 -2.93 -1.43 2.06
C ALA A 182 -2.99 -1.68 0.55
N ARG A 183 -3.74 -0.88 -0.20
CA ARG A 183 -3.78 -0.97 -1.66
C ARG A 183 -2.59 -0.25 -2.27
N VAL A 184 -2.35 1.00 -1.87
CA VAL A 184 -1.17 1.78 -2.29
C VAL A 184 0.13 1.00 -2.04
N MET A 185 0.30 0.43 -0.84
CA MET A 185 1.52 -0.32 -0.51
C MET A 185 1.66 -1.62 -1.31
N ARG A 186 0.56 -2.24 -1.77
CA ARG A 186 0.63 -3.43 -2.62
C ARG A 186 0.93 -3.07 -4.07
N ASP A 187 0.34 -2.00 -4.58
CA ASP A 187 0.65 -1.50 -5.92
C ASP A 187 2.10 -0.99 -6.00
N LEU A 188 2.68 -0.60 -4.87
CA LEU A 188 4.10 -0.26 -4.76
C LEU A 188 5.02 -1.49 -4.84
N GLN A 189 4.51 -2.71 -4.61
CA GLN A 189 5.25 -3.97 -4.78
C GLN A 189 5.12 -4.56 -6.21
N ASP A 190 4.21 -4.06 -7.06
CA ASP A 190 3.96 -4.56 -8.43
C ASP A 190 4.81 -3.84 -9.49
#